data_AF-A0A6G0HUE4-F1
#
_entry.id   AF-A0A6G0HUE4-F1
#
_cell.length_a   1.000
_cell.length_b   1.000
_cell.length_c   1.000
_cell.angle_alpha   90.00
_cell.angle_beta   90.00
_cell.angle_gamma   90.00
#
_symmetry.space_group_name_H-M   'P 1'
#
loop_
_entity.id
_entity.type
_entity.pdbx_description
1 polymer ?
#
loop_
_entity_poly.entity_id
_entity_poly.type
_entity_poly.pdbx_seq_one_letter_code
_entity_poly.pdbx_strand_id
1 'polypeptide(L)'
;MERKGAFVLDMNKWKRKDKTCMLCSNPYMENKKQKVPLSVVDWRPNHSCSMKVASKLHRSSESLVSSSTSSVDNNWQVNLDVNVGAKGGSAMLAGTNSKLAEYSMGKTKNDKFSFTSQSISCEYYSYRVSGTPKLHKEFRKAVNQLPKIYSPESKQRFYKLIDNFGTHYITKVKLGGSVQSVTSIRQCQASLQGLSVEEVQMCLDAEASVSIKAEIKTEVKHCQKDINKMESKTSFSGLFNDRFTEIRGGHTSEPDLLFSADKDPSAYKEWLTTLPQNPDIFEYSLDSLHELLPTNTPTRKNLRSAISHYILEKGLWKNCSDRCQAGIKSDSKDPCVCQCHNDPAVNQDCCPTRKGMARVIITVQRASDLWGDHTTATDGYVKVSFNGMMRMRTPVIYNNNNPHWAMTVDLGTQDLSAGNKVRFEVWDQDNTWDDDLLGACEQDLSAGVKEDLCALQHGRLFFKLEVKCGPHLSGGLCTDYERSPMSQSLKKLHVSRHAHPIPKAILLEMGVFVDEASSQRNQSLSAASQKVDVI
;
A
#
# COMPACT_ATOMS: atom_id res chain seq x y z
N MET A 1 9.66 -14.93 0.18
CA MET A 1 11.10 -15.04 0.50
C MET A 1 11.80 -15.74 -0.65
N GLU A 2 13.08 -15.44 -0.89
CA GLU A 2 13.83 -15.98 -2.05
C GLU A 2 14.75 -17.13 -1.64
N ARG A 3 14.80 -18.19 -2.47
CA ARG A 3 15.75 -19.30 -2.32
C ARG A 3 17.10 -18.90 -2.95
N LYS A 4 18.21 -19.01 -2.21
CA LYS A 4 19.54 -18.59 -2.68
C LYS A 4 20.15 -19.45 -3.82
N GLY A 5 19.57 -20.61 -4.13
CA GLY A 5 20.11 -21.55 -5.12
C GLY A 5 21.33 -22.36 -4.64
N ALA A 6 22.01 -21.94 -3.57
CA ALA A 6 23.04 -22.73 -2.91
C ALA A 6 22.42 -23.78 -1.96
N PHE A 7 23.01 -24.98 -1.92
CA PHE A 7 22.52 -26.08 -1.08
C PHE A 7 23.32 -26.17 0.22
N VAL A 8 22.60 -26.15 1.34
CA VAL A 8 23.17 -26.41 2.68
C VAL A 8 23.07 -27.89 3.08
N LEU A 9 22.09 -28.61 2.52
CA LEU A 9 21.88 -30.04 2.70
C LEU A 9 22.31 -30.81 1.44
N ASP A 10 22.86 -32.01 1.64
CA ASP A 10 23.16 -32.97 0.58
C ASP A 10 21.88 -33.76 0.25
N MET A 11 21.18 -33.33 -0.79
CA MET A 11 19.98 -33.98 -1.33
C MET A 11 20.30 -34.97 -2.47
N ASN A 12 21.58 -35.14 -2.83
CA ASN A 12 21.99 -36.02 -3.94
C ASN A 12 22.30 -37.45 -3.48
N LYS A 13 22.58 -37.66 -2.19
CA LYS A 13 22.81 -38.99 -1.63
C LYS A 13 21.50 -39.70 -1.34
N TRP A 14 21.26 -40.82 -2.03
CA TRP A 14 20.10 -41.70 -1.84
C TRP A 14 20.46 -43.15 -1.47
N LYS A 15 21.74 -43.56 -1.63
CA LYS A 15 22.23 -44.91 -1.30
C LYS A 15 22.93 -44.93 0.06
N ARG A 16 22.58 -45.91 0.89
CA ARG A 16 23.16 -46.15 2.22
C ARG A 16 24.50 -46.89 2.12
N LYS A 17 25.24 -46.97 3.24
CA LYS A 17 26.57 -47.62 3.30
C LYS A 17 26.50 -49.13 3.06
N ASP A 18 25.43 -49.76 3.53
CA ASP A 18 25.05 -51.16 3.30
C ASP A 18 24.52 -51.44 1.88
N LYS A 19 24.65 -50.46 0.96
CA LYS A 19 24.17 -50.50 -0.42
C LYS A 19 22.65 -50.53 -0.59
N THR A 20 21.86 -50.40 0.48
CA THR A 20 20.38 -50.31 0.39
C THR A 20 19.92 -48.88 0.05
N CYS A 21 18.67 -48.73 -0.38
CA CYS A 21 18.07 -47.42 -0.66
C CYS A 21 16.55 -47.44 -0.43
N MET A 22 15.94 -46.25 -0.35
CA MET A 22 14.49 -46.09 -0.26
C MET A 22 13.94 -45.73 -1.63
N LEU A 23 12.94 -46.49 -2.07
CA LEU A 23 12.14 -46.19 -3.25
C LEU A 23 10.68 -46.00 -2.82
N CYS A 24 10.04 -44.95 -3.32
CA CYS A 24 8.62 -44.68 -3.09
C CYS A 24 7.86 -44.80 -4.42
N SER A 25 6.65 -45.38 -4.36
CA SER A 25 5.75 -45.43 -5.51
C SER A 25 5.05 -44.09 -5.67
N ASN A 26 5.08 -43.51 -6.87
CA ASN A 26 4.39 -42.25 -7.15
C ASN A 26 3.06 -42.51 -7.88
N PRO A 27 1.91 -42.40 -7.18
CA PRO A 27 0.60 -42.68 -7.78
C PRO A 27 0.21 -41.69 -8.89
N TYR A 28 0.80 -40.49 -8.90
CA TYR A 28 0.55 -39.47 -9.93
C TYR A 28 1.48 -39.60 -11.14
N MET A 29 2.34 -40.62 -11.16
CA MET A 29 3.24 -40.94 -12.27
C MET A 29 3.24 -42.44 -12.54
N GLU A 30 2.04 -43.01 -12.77
CA GLU A 30 1.85 -44.43 -13.15
C GLU A 30 2.49 -45.42 -12.17
N ASN A 31 2.49 -45.09 -10.86
CA ASN A 31 3.13 -45.89 -9.81
C ASN A 31 4.63 -46.16 -10.03
N LYS A 32 5.31 -45.28 -10.76
CA LYS A 32 6.76 -45.37 -10.97
C LYS A 32 7.50 -45.27 -9.64
N LYS A 33 8.42 -46.21 -9.41
CA LYS A 33 9.30 -46.20 -8.24
C LYS A 33 10.36 -45.10 -8.38
N GLN A 34 10.35 -44.15 -7.46
CA GLN A 34 11.26 -43.00 -7.44
C GLN A 34 12.21 -43.06 -6.23
N LYS A 35 13.42 -42.56 -6.41
CA LYS A 35 14.46 -42.54 -5.36
C LYS A 35 14.20 -41.40 -4.39
N VAL A 36 14.32 -41.68 -3.09
CA VAL A 36 14.22 -40.66 -2.05
C VAL A 36 15.62 -40.37 -1.47
N PRO A 37 16.06 -39.11 -1.40
CA PRO A 37 17.32 -38.75 -0.74
C PRO A 37 17.36 -39.17 0.73
N LEU A 38 18.54 -39.49 1.25
CA LEU A 38 18.72 -39.91 2.65
C LEU A 38 18.37 -38.82 3.66
N SER A 39 18.45 -37.56 3.25
CA SER A 39 18.09 -36.41 4.09
C SER A 39 16.58 -36.15 4.13
N VAL A 40 15.79 -36.84 3.30
CA VAL A 40 14.34 -36.72 3.19
C VAL A 40 13.67 -37.87 3.92
N VAL A 41 12.66 -37.56 4.72
CA VAL A 41 11.83 -38.53 5.43
C VAL A 41 10.35 -38.14 5.32
N ASP A 42 9.47 -39.09 5.57
CA ASP A 42 8.02 -38.93 5.50
C ASP A 42 7.54 -38.32 4.16
N TRP A 43 8.14 -38.77 3.06
CA TRP A 43 7.65 -38.43 1.72
C TRP A 43 6.26 -39.02 1.52
N ARG A 44 5.29 -38.18 1.14
CA ARG A 44 3.89 -38.57 0.93
C ARG A 44 3.36 -37.98 -0.38
N PRO A 45 2.69 -38.79 -1.22
CA PRO A 45 1.84 -38.29 -2.28
C PRO A 45 0.49 -37.88 -1.66
N ASN A 46 0.17 -36.59 -1.74
CA ASN A 46 -1.06 -36.02 -1.23
C ASN A 46 -1.68 -35.14 -2.32
N HIS A 47 -2.91 -35.42 -2.74
CA HIS A 47 -3.60 -34.56 -3.71
C HIS A 47 -4.62 -33.69 -2.98
N SER A 48 -4.34 -32.39 -2.88
CA SER A 48 -5.23 -31.42 -2.26
C SER A 48 -5.16 -30.09 -3.02
N CYS A 49 -6.09 -29.87 -3.95
CA CYS A 49 -6.24 -28.60 -4.63
C CYS A 49 -7.31 -27.75 -3.96
N SER A 50 -7.02 -26.46 -3.73
CA SER A 50 -8.05 -25.50 -3.38
C SER A 50 -9.00 -25.32 -4.56
N MET A 51 -10.28 -25.62 -4.36
CA MET A 51 -11.35 -25.37 -5.35
C MET A 51 -11.94 -23.95 -5.21
N LYS A 52 -11.34 -23.10 -4.38
CA LYS A 52 -11.77 -21.73 -4.12
C LYS A 52 -10.58 -20.78 -4.22
N VAL A 53 -10.80 -19.62 -4.79
CA VAL A 53 -9.83 -18.52 -4.78
C VAL A 53 -9.79 -17.95 -3.36
N ALA A 54 -8.61 -17.96 -2.75
CA ALA A 54 -8.36 -17.23 -1.50
C ALA A 54 -8.09 -15.76 -1.84
N SER A 55 -8.94 -14.88 -1.32
CA SER A 55 -8.89 -13.43 -1.57
C SER A 55 -8.62 -12.67 -0.27
N LYS A 56 -7.74 -11.66 -0.31
CA LYS A 56 -7.45 -10.77 0.83
C LYS A 56 -7.25 -9.33 0.36
N LEU A 57 -7.79 -8.38 1.13
CA LEU A 57 -7.56 -6.95 0.94
C LEU A 57 -6.49 -6.45 1.91
N HIS A 58 -5.60 -5.61 1.38
CA HIS A 58 -4.50 -4.97 2.09
C HIS A 58 -4.57 -3.46 1.84
N ARG A 59 -4.87 -2.68 2.87
CA ARG A 59 -4.97 -1.22 2.78
C ARG A 59 -3.62 -0.50 2.89
N SER A 60 -2.55 -1.25 3.10
CA SER A 60 -1.17 -0.77 3.23
C SER A 60 -0.18 -1.77 2.61
N SER A 61 0.99 -1.27 2.19
CA SER A 61 2.10 -2.12 1.76
C SER A 61 2.63 -2.99 2.91
N GLU A 62 2.54 -2.48 4.13
CA GLU A 62 2.98 -3.12 5.36
C GLU A 62 2.12 -4.36 5.66
N SER A 63 0.81 -4.23 5.53
CA SER A 63 -0.14 -5.33 5.66
C SER A 63 0.10 -6.42 4.60
N LEU A 64 0.29 -6.03 3.33
CA LEU A 64 0.56 -6.96 2.23
C LEU A 64 1.90 -7.70 2.41
N VAL A 65 2.98 -7.00 2.73
CA VAL A 65 4.28 -7.64 2.91
C VAL A 65 4.30 -8.51 4.17
N SER A 66 3.61 -8.10 5.24
CA SER A 66 3.43 -8.93 6.43
C SER A 66 2.62 -10.20 6.12
N SER A 67 1.66 -10.16 5.19
CA SER A 67 0.89 -11.34 4.78
C SER A 67 1.70 -12.32 3.93
N SER A 68 2.74 -11.85 3.21
CA SER A 68 3.59 -12.68 2.36
C SER A 68 4.33 -13.81 3.11
N THR A 69 4.44 -13.70 4.44
CA THR A 69 5.06 -14.72 5.28
C THR A 69 4.14 -15.89 5.58
N SER A 70 2.87 -15.86 5.16
CA SER A 70 1.92 -16.96 5.38
C SER A 70 2.29 -18.26 4.67
N SER A 71 3.25 -18.22 3.73
CA SER A 71 3.84 -19.43 3.13
C SER A 71 4.80 -20.18 4.07
N VAL A 72 5.17 -19.57 5.20
CA VAL A 72 6.00 -20.19 6.25
C VAL A 72 5.11 -20.75 7.35
N ASP A 73 5.10 -22.08 7.50
CA ASP A 73 4.20 -22.84 8.38
C ASP A 73 4.62 -22.75 9.87
N ASN A 74 5.88 -22.42 10.16
CA ASN A 74 6.41 -22.35 11.52
C ASN A 74 6.87 -20.94 11.93
N ASN A 75 7.13 -20.76 13.22
CA ASN A 75 7.79 -19.55 13.69
C ASN A 75 9.28 -19.59 13.35
N TRP A 76 9.65 -18.98 12.21
CA TRP A 76 11.03 -18.89 11.76
C TRP A 76 11.95 -18.10 12.71
N GLN A 77 11.40 -17.30 13.63
CA GLN A 77 12.20 -16.49 14.58
C GLN A 77 12.74 -17.30 15.77
N VAL A 78 12.33 -18.55 15.91
CA VAL A 78 12.78 -19.42 17.01
C VAL A 78 14.30 -19.49 17.05
N ASN A 79 14.87 -19.39 18.25
CA ASN A 79 16.31 -19.35 18.51
C ASN A 79 17.07 -18.20 17.84
N LEU A 80 16.39 -17.10 17.47
CA LEU A 80 17.04 -15.88 16.98
C LEU A 80 16.73 -14.68 17.89
N ASP A 81 17.73 -13.85 18.12
CA ASP A 81 17.61 -12.61 18.89
C ASP A 81 17.13 -11.45 17.99
N VAL A 82 15.86 -11.50 17.57
CA VAL A 82 15.28 -10.53 16.60
C VAL A 82 14.05 -9.77 17.13
N ASN A 83 13.74 -9.90 18.42
CA ASN A 83 12.60 -9.21 19.02
C ASN A 83 12.92 -7.73 19.29
N VAL A 84 12.24 -6.81 18.62
CA VAL A 84 12.58 -5.37 18.62
C VAL A 84 11.91 -4.56 19.74
N GLY A 85 11.16 -5.18 20.66
CA GLY A 85 10.71 -4.53 21.90
C GLY A 85 9.52 -3.55 21.75
N ALA A 86 8.56 -3.65 22.66
CA ALA A 86 7.20 -3.12 22.55
C ALA A 86 6.99 -1.62 22.82
N LYS A 87 7.95 -0.73 22.55
CA LYS A 87 7.76 0.72 22.75
C LYS A 87 7.41 1.44 21.46
N GLY A 88 6.15 1.31 21.05
CA GLY A 88 5.47 2.25 20.13
C GLY A 88 5.63 2.01 18.63
N GLY A 89 6.30 0.94 18.18
CA GLY A 89 6.38 0.57 16.76
C GLY A 89 6.46 -0.94 16.56
N SER A 90 5.92 -1.44 15.44
CA SER A 90 6.08 -2.84 15.03
C SER A 90 7.12 -2.94 13.92
N ALA A 91 8.04 -3.90 14.01
CA ALA A 91 9.03 -4.14 12.98
C ALA A 91 8.56 -5.22 12.00
N MET A 92 8.82 -5.01 10.72
CA MET A 92 8.72 -6.04 9.69
C MET A 92 10.10 -6.63 9.45
N LEU A 93 10.26 -7.94 9.63
CA LEU A 93 11.56 -8.59 9.54
C LEU A 93 11.66 -9.59 8.38
N ALA A 94 10.52 -10.05 7.88
CA ALA A 94 10.44 -10.99 6.77
C ALA A 94 9.73 -10.35 5.58
N GLY A 95 10.20 -10.71 4.37
CA GLY A 95 9.64 -10.20 3.11
C GLY A 95 9.99 -8.75 2.76
N THR A 96 10.65 -7.99 3.64
CA THR A 96 10.95 -6.56 3.49
C THR A 96 11.74 -6.18 2.24
N ASN A 97 12.57 -7.09 1.74
CA ASN A 97 13.39 -6.90 0.53
C ASN A 97 12.91 -7.81 -0.62
N SER A 98 11.68 -8.31 -0.57
CA SER A 98 11.11 -9.12 -1.66
C SER A 98 10.70 -8.24 -2.84
N LYS A 99 10.58 -8.83 -4.03
CA LYS A 99 10.03 -8.15 -5.21
C LYS A 99 8.61 -7.61 -4.94
N LEU A 100 7.80 -8.32 -4.15
CA LEU A 100 6.48 -7.86 -3.73
C LEU A 100 6.56 -6.61 -2.84
N ALA A 101 7.55 -6.54 -1.94
CA ALA A 101 7.78 -5.35 -1.12
C ALA A 101 8.24 -4.17 -1.97
N GLU A 102 9.21 -4.38 -2.87
CA GLU A 102 9.67 -3.34 -3.80
C GLU A 102 8.50 -2.79 -4.65
N TYR A 103 7.70 -3.70 -5.23
CA TYR A 103 6.51 -3.37 -5.99
C TYR A 103 5.50 -2.55 -5.17
N SER A 104 5.04 -3.08 -4.04
CA SER A 104 3.97 -2.46 -3.25
C SER A 104 4.41 -1.15 -2.58
N MET A 105 5.59 -1.12 -1.98
CA MET A 105 6.13 0.08 -1.32
C MET A 105 6.48 1.17 -2.33
N GLY A 106 6.88 0.80 -3.55
CA GLY A 106 7.07 1.73 -4.66
C GLY A 106 5.77 2.42 -5.08
N LYS A 107 4.64 1.71 -5.08
CA LYS A 107 3.32 2.29 -5.38
C LYS A 107 2.87 3.27 -4.30
N THR A 108 2.92 2.87 -3.02
CA THR A 108 2.42 3.69 -1.90
C THR A 108 3.22 4.98 -1.68
N LYS A 109 4.47 5.04 -2.18
CA LYS A 109 5.27 6.26 -2.25
C LYS A 109 4.73 7.33 -3.21
N ASN A 110 4.11 6.90 -4.30
CA ASN A 110 3.69 7.80 -5.37
C ASN A 110 2.23 8.21 -5.25
N ASP A 111 1.42 7.43 -4.52
CA ASP A 111 0.02 7.76 -4.27
C ASP A 111 -0.59 6.93 -3.13
N LYS A 112 -1.89 7.09 -2.90
CA LYS A 112 -2.68 6.22 -2.02
C LYS A 112 -3.11 4.95 -2.78
N PHE A 113 -2.52 3.82 -2.39
CA PHE A 113 -2.80 2.50 -2.98
C PHE A 113 -3.25 1.51 -1.91
N SER A 114 -4.27 0.74 -2.26
CA SER A 114 -4.63 -0.53 -1.63
C SER A 114 -4.23 -1.68 -2.55
N PHE A 115 -4.18 -2.89 -2.03
CA PHE A 115 -3.85 -4.09 -2.79
C PHE A 115 -4.85 -5.18 -2.48
N THR A 116 -5.22 -5.97 -3.48
CA THR A 116 -5.95 -7.21 -3.27
C THR A 116 -5.12 -8.37 -3.78
N SER A 117 -5.09 -9.47 -3.03
CA SER A 117 -4.38 -10.68 -3.42
C SER A 117 -5.37 -11.81 -3.65
N GLN A 118 -5.35 -12.39 -4.85
CA GLN A 118 -6.03 -13.63 -5.20
C GLN A 118 -5.01 -14.76 -5.26
N SER A 119 -5.32 -15.89 -4.65
CA SER A 119 -4.40 -17.02 -4.60
C SER A 119 -5.11 -18.36 -4.71
N ILE A 120 -4.42 -19.32 -5.32
CA ILE A 120 -4.80 -20.72 -5.38
C ILE A 120 -3.57 -21.59 -5.19
N SER A 121 -3.76 -22.76 -4.58
CA SER A 121 -2.70 -23.75 -4.39
C SER A 121 -3.23 -25.15 -4.61
N CYS A 122 -2.38 -26.02 -5.13
CA CYS A 122 -2.61 -27.44 -5.17
C CYS A 122 -1.40 -28.22 -4.68
N GLU A 123 -1.59 -29.02 -3.63
CA GLU A 123 -0.61 -29.98 -3.11
C GLU A 123 -0.66 -31.28 -3.91
N TYR A 124 0.52 -31.78 -4.25
CA TYR A 124 0.75 -33.13 -4.79
C TYR A 124 1.70 -33.97 -3.91
N TYR A 125 2.67 -33.33 -3.27
CA TYR A 125 3.65 -34.03 -2.44
C TYR A 125 3.96 -33.27 -1.18
N SER A 126 4.32 -33.98 -0.12
CA SER A 126 4.91 -33.38 1.07
C SER A 126 6.06 -34.24 1.58
N TYR A 127 7.02 -33.60 2.23
CA TYR A 127 8.07 -34.30 2.97
C TYR A 127 8.67 -33.39 4.04
N ARG A 128 9.44 -34.00 4.95
CA ARG A 128 10.31 -33.25 5.86
C ARG A 128 11.76 -33.71 5.76
N VAL A 129 12.64 -32.88 6.29
CA VAL A 129 14.07 -33.15 6.41
C VAL A 129 14.30 -33.98 7.68
N SER A 130 15.22 -34.94 7.60
CA SER A 130 15.66 -35.73 8.75
C SER A 130 16.24 -34.83 9.85
N GLY A 131 16.07 -35.20 11.13
CA GLY A 131 16.68 -34.47 12.26
C GLY A 131 18.22 -34.55 12.30
N THR A 132 18.83 -35.43 11.50
CA THR A 132 20.29 -35.51 11.33
C THR A 132 20.65 -35.47 9.84
N PRO A 133 20.36 -34.36 9.14
CA PRO A 133 20.54 -34.30 7.71
C PRO A 133 22.02 -34.23 7.34
N LYS A 134 22.39 -34.76 6.17
CA LYS A 134 23.77 -34.67 5.71
C LYS A 134 24.01 -33.27 5.15
N LEU A 135 25.03 -32.58 5.67
CA LEU A 135 25.41 -31.26 5.16
C LEU A 135 26.09 -31.35 3.80
N HIS A 136 25.82 -30.36 2.95
CA HIS A 136 26.51 -30.18 1.69
C HIS A 136 28.00 -29.84 1.93
N LYS A 137 28.88 -30.34 1.05
CA LYS A 137 30.35 -30.18 1.23
C LYS A 137 30.78 -28.71 1.25
N GLU A 138 30.24 -27.91 0.33
CA GLU A 138 30.57 -26.48 0.22
C GLU A 138 30.11 -25.68 1.42
N PHE A 139 28.90 -25.94 1.94
CA PHE A 139 28.41 -25.29 3.15
C PHE A 139 29.31 -25.58 4.35
N ARG A 140 29.64 -26.87 4.55
CA ARG A 140 30.56 -27.27 5.62
C ARG A 140 31.94 -26.63 5.49
N LYS A 141 32.48 -26.54 4.28
CA LYS A 141 33.75 -25.85 4.01
C LYS A 141 33.66 -24.36 4.34
N ALA A 142 32.59 -23.69 3.93
CA ALA A 142 32.36 -22.27 4.20
C ALA A 142 32.25 -22.00 5.71
N VAL A 143 31.50 -22.83 6.45
CA VAL A 143 31.40 -22.73 7.92
C VAL A 143 32.75 -22.93 8.59
N ASN A 144 33.56 -23.89 8.14
CA ASN A 144 34.90 -24.14 8.71
C ASN A 144 35.89 -23.00 8.45
N GLN A 145 35.64 -22.16 7.43
CA GLN A 145 36.45 -20.99 7.09
C GLN A 145 36.01 -19.72 7.82
N LEU A 146 34.90 -19.78 8.58
CA LEU A 146 34.46 -18.64 9.37
C LEU A 146 35.48 -18.30 10.48
N PRO A 147 35.66 -17.01 10.78
CA PRO A 147 36.41 -16.58 11.95
C PRO A 147 35.86 -17.18 13.25
N LYS A 148 36.76 -17.42 14.22
CA LYS A 148 36.40 -18.01 15.51
C LYS A 148 35.52 -17.12 16.38
N ILE A 149 35.46 -15.83 16.09
CA ILE A 149 34.71 -14.81 16.84
C ILE A 149 33.94 -13.97 15.82
N TYR A 150 32.65 -13.75 16.09
CA TYR A 150 31.84 -12.76 15.39
C TYR A 150 32.02 -11.39 16.07
N SER A 151 32.60 -10.45 15.33
CA SER A 151 32.95 -9.09 15.78
C SER A 151 32.74 -8.10 14.62
N PRO A 152 32.81 -6.78 14.84
CA PRO A 152 32.72 -5.79 13.76
C PRO A 152 33.66 -6.07 12.58
N GLU A 153 34.91 -6.47 12.86
CA GLU A 153 35.95 -6.73 11.84
C GLU A 153 35.66 -8.01 11.05
N SER A 154 35.02 -9.00 11.67
CA SER A 154 34.71 -10.29 11.03
C SER A 154 33.31 -10.34 10.41
N LYS A 155 32.47 -9.32 10.66
CA LYS A 155 31.06 -9.22 10.23
C LYS A 155 30.84 -9.62 8.78
N GLN A 156 31.62 -9.03 7.87
CA GLN A 156 31.46 -9.25 6.43
C GLN A 156 31.71 -10.70 5.99
N ARG A 157 32.56 -11.45 6.71
CA ARG A 157 32.81 -12.87 6.41
C ARG A 157 31.60 -13.74 6.76
N PHE A 158 30.91 -13.43 7.85
CA PHE A 158 29.65 -14.08 8.20
C PHE A 158 28.54 -13.69 7.24
N TYR A 159 28.43 -12.40 6.89
CA TYR A 159 27.40 -11.93 5.96
C TYR A 159 27.57 -12.54 4.58
N LYS A 160 28.80 -12.70 4.09
CA LYS A 160 29.07 -13.43 2.85
C LYS A 160 28.55 -14.88 2.87
N LEU A 161 28.65 -15.57 4.01
CA LEU A 161 28.07 -16.90 4.16
C LEU A 161 26.54 -16.86 4.10
N ILE A 162 25.92 -15.90 4.79
CA ILE A 162 24.46 -15.71 4.81
C ILE A 162 23.93 -15.30 3.42
N ASP A 163 24.66 -14.45 2.70
CA ASP A 163 24.31 -14.02 1.35
C ASP A 163 24.32 -15.18 0.36
N ASN A 164 25.29 -16.10 0.51
CA ASN A 164 25.42 -17.26 -0.35
C ASN A 164 24.43 -18.38 0.00
N PHE A 165 24.24 -18.71 1.28
CA PHE A 165 23.49 -19.88 1.72
C PHE A 165 22.11 -19.57 2.30
N GLY A 166 21.83 -18.30 2.60
CA GLY A 166 20.58 -17.84 3.19
C GLY A 166 20.69 -17.61 4.70
N THR A 167 19.62 -17.13 5.32
CA THR A 167 19.49 -17.03 6.79
C THR A 167 18.94 -18.32 7.39
N HIS A 168 18.17 -19.07 6.60
CA HIS A 168 17.44 -20.26 6.99
C HIS A 168 17.58 -21.37 5.94
N TYR A 169 17.25 -22.59 6.33
CA TYR A 169 17.06 -23.71 5.44
C TYR A 169 15.66 -24.29 5.62
N ILE A 170 15.18 -24.99 4.59
CA ILE A 170 13.84 -25.56 4.56
C ILE A 170 13.85 -26.91 5.29
N THR A 171 12.93 -27.10 6.23
CA THR A 171 12.81 -28.33 7.05
C THR A 171 11.59 -29.18 6.74
N LYS A 172 10.52 -28.57 6.22
CA LYS A 172 9.29 -29.23 5.78
C LYS A 172 8.80 -28.54 4.53
N VAL A 173 8.22 -29.28 3.60
CA VAL A 173 7.64 -28.72 2.37
C VAL A 173 6.31 -29.36 2.03
N LYS A 174 5.45 -28.54 1.42
CA LYS A 174 4.42 -28.98 0.50
C LYS A 174 4.80 -28.54 -0.90
N LEU A 175 4.66 -29.47 -1.83
CA LEU A 175 5.04 -29.39 -3.22
C LEU A 175 3.81 -29.55 -4.10
N GLY A 176 3.78 -28.80 -5.18
CA GLY A 176 2.72 -28.85 -6.17
C GLY A 176 2.73 -27.56 -6.95
N GLY A 177 1.61 -26.83 -6.94
CA GLY A 177 1.50 -25.55 -7.63
C GLY A 177 0.85 -24.48 -6.77
N SER A 178 1.23 -23.23 -6.98
CA SER A 178 0.50 -22.08 -6.45
C SER A 178 0.55 -20.91 -7.41
N VAL A 179 -0.55 -20.19 -7.51
CA VAL A 179 -0.61 -18.90 -8.20
C VAL A 179 -1.03 -17.86 -7.17
N GLN A 180 -0.28 -16.78 -7.08
CA GLN A 180 -0.65 -15.60 -6.30
C GLN A 180 -0.57 -14.38 -7.21
N SER A 181 -1.69 -13.69 -7.37
CA SER A 181 -1.76 -12.42 -8.10
C SER A 181 -2.15 -11.30 -7.14
N VAL A 182 -1.34 -10.25 -7.11
CA VAL A 182 -1.55 -9.06 -6.28
C VAL A 182 -1.86 -7.88 -7.18
N THR A 183 -3.11 -7.44 -7.17
CA THR A 183 -3.59 -6.30 -7.94
C THR A 183 -3.46 -5.03 -7.12
N SER A 184 -2.83 -4.00 -7.69
CA SER A 184 -2.75 -2.68 -7.06
C SER A 184 -3.96 -1.82 -7.44
N ILE A 185 -4.56 -1.17 -6.45
CA ILE A 185 -5.77 -0.37 -6.58
C ILE A 185 -5.43 1.05 -6.15
N ARG A 186 -5.44 1.99 -7.09
CA ARG A 186 -5.30 3.40 -6.75
C ARG A 186 -6.60 3.89 -6.13
N GLN A 187 -6.64 3.90 -4.81
CA GLN A 187 -7.86 3.92 -4.00
C GLN A 187 -8.76 5.12 -4.31
N CYS A 188 -8.20 6.33 -4.32
CA CYS A 188 -9.00 7.53 -4.55
C CYS A 188 -9.41 7.73 -6.01
N GLN A 189 -8.64 7.18 -6.96
CA GLN A 189 -9.04 7.15 -8.36
C GLN A 189 -10.22 6.19 -8.58
N ALA A 190 -10.21 5.02 -7.92
CA ALA A 190 -11.35 4.09 -7.92
C ALA A 190 -12.59 4.71 -7.27
N SER A 191 -12.43 5.43 -6.14
CA SER A 191 -13.52 6.16 -5.48
C SER A 191 -14.20 7.17 -6.41
N LEU A 192 -13.42 7.92 -7.20
CA LEU A 192 -13.95 8.87 -8.20
C LEU A 192 -14.68 8.19 -9.37
N GLN A 193 -14.44 6.89 -9.58
CA GLN A 193 -15.19 6.06 -10.53
C GLN A 193 -16.43 5.41 -9.89
N GLY A 194 -16.71 5.73 -8.61
CA GLY A 194 -17.82 5.16 -7.87
C GLY A 194 -17.58 3.73 -7.37
N LEU A 195 -16.31 3.30 -7.27
CA LEU A 195 -15.92 1.96 -6.85
C LEU A 195 -15.18 2.00 -5.51
N SER A 196 -15.65 1.20 -4.55
CA SER A 196 -14.91 0.89 -3.33
C SER A 196 -13.82 -0.16 -3.58
N VAL A 197 -12.83 -0.21 -2.70
CA VAL A 197 -11.76 -1.24 -2.80
C VAL A 197 -12.29 -2.64 -2.51
N GLU A 198 -13.34 -2.75 -1.70
CA GLU A 198 -14.08 -4.00 -1.45
C GLU A 198 -14.79 -4.50 -2.71
N GLU A 199 -15.49 -3.62 -3.44
CA GLU A 199 -16.13 -3.97 -4.71
C GLU A 199 -15.10 -4.44 -5.74
N VAL A 200 -13.97 -3.73 -5.85
CA VAL A 200 -12.88 -4.15 -6.74
C VAL A 200 -12.32 -5.53 -6.35
N GLN A 201 -12.09 -5.77 -5.05
CA GLN A 201 -11.64 -7.09 -4.56
C GLN A 201 -12.65 -8.18 -4.92
N MET A 202 -13.94 -7.96 -4.63
CA MET A 202 -15.01 -8.91 -4.84
C MET A 202 -15.12 -9.29 -6.32
N CYS A 203 -15.06 -8.31 -7.22
CA CYS A 203 -15.18 -8.57 -8.64
C CYS A 203 -13.94 -9.24 -9.24
N LEU A 204 -12.74 -8.88 -8.79
CA LEU A 204 -11.54 -9.62 -9.17
C LEU A 204 -11.58 -11.08 -8.66
N ASP A 205 -12.09 -11.31 -7.45
CA ASP A 205 -12.27 -12.67 -6.92
C ASP A 205 -13.32 -13.47 -7.70
N ALA A 206 -14.40 -12.84 -8.14
CA ALA A 206 -15.40 -13.45 -9.02
C ALA A 206 -14.81 -13.80 -10.40
N GLU A 207 -14.10 -12.88 -11.04
CA GLU A 207 -13.43 -13.11 -12.34
C GLU A 207 -12.33 -14.20 -12.22
N ALA A 208 -11.58 -14.22 -11.13
CA ALA A 208 -10.59 -15.26 -10.89
C ALA A 208 -11.22 -16.64 -10.70
N SER A 209 -12.37 -16.69 -10.00
CA SER A 209 -13.14 -17.92 -9.78
C SER A 209 -13.70 -18.48 -11.10
N VAL A 210 -14.09 -17.62 -12.05
CA VAL A 210 -14.47 -18.02 -13.41
C VAL A 210 -13.28 -18.62 -14.17
N SER A 211 -12.11 -17.99 -14.12
CA SER A 211 -10.90 -18.47 -14.81
C SER A 211 -10.47 -19.87 -14.36
N ILE A 212 -10.63 -20.19 -13.07
CA ILE A 212 -10.29 -21.53 -12.54
C ILE A 212 -11.45 -22.55 -12.63
N LYS A 213 -12.59 -22.16 -13.22
CA LYS A 213 -13.82 -22.97 -13.30
C LYS A 213 -14.35 -23.43 -11.94
N ALA A 214 -14.23 -22.57 -10.92
CA ALA A 214 -14.84 -22.78 -9.61
C ALA A 214 -16.35 -22.43 -9.63
N GLU A 215 -17.04 -22.72 -8.53
CA GLU A 215 -18.47 -22.43 -8.38
C GLU A 215 -18.75 -20.93 -8.60
N ILE A 216 -19.72 -20.64 -9.47
CA ILE A 216 -20.04 -19.28 -9.89
C ILE A 216 -20.66 -18.53 -8.71
N LYS A 217 -19.96 -17.47 -8.31
CA LYS A 217 -20.35 -16.52 -7.28
C LYS A 217 -21.58 -15.71 -7.71
N THR A 218 -22.55 -15.51 -6.80
CA THR A 218 -23.74 -14.68 -7.07
C THR A 218 -23.36 -13.23 -7.36
N GLU A 219 -22.19 -12.82 -6.86
CA GLU A 219 -21.49 -11.56 -7.03
C GLU A 219 -21.19 -11.26 -8.51
N VAL A 220 -21.10 -12.25 -9.40
CA VAL A 220 -20.87 -12.02 -10.85
C VAL A 220 -21.94 -11.11 -11.46
N LYS A 221 -23.21 -11.28 -11.05
CA LYS A 221 -24.30 -10.41 -11.54
C LYS A 221 -24.14 -8.98 -11.06
N HIS A 222 -23.66 -8.79 -9.84
CA HIS A 222 -23.37 -7.47 -9.28
C HIS A 222 -22.21 -6.81 -10.03
N CYS A 223 -21.11 -7.53 -10.23
CA CYS A 223 -19.97 -7.04 -11.01
C CYS A 223 -20.34 -6.67 -12.44
N GLN A 224 -21.18 -7.47 -13.11
CA GLN A 224 -21.67 -7.11 -14.44
C GLN A 224 -22.50 -5.83 -14.44
N LYS A 225 -23.32 -5.61 -13.40
CA LYS A 225 -24.10 -4.38 -13.26
C LYS A 225 -23.17 -3.17 -13.11
N ASP A 226 -22.07 -3.28 -12.40
CA ASP A 226 -21.13 -2.18 -12.21
C ASP A 226 -20.29 -1.93 -13.46
N ILE A 227 -19.83 -2.98 -14.16
CA ILE A 227 -19.21 -2.87 -15.49
C ILE A 227 -20.12 -2.09 -16.45
N ASN A 228 -21.43 -2.37 -16.43
CA ASN A 228 -22.39 -1.71 -17.32
C ASN A 228 -22.60 -0.22 -16.99
N LYS A 229 -22.34 0.22 -15.74
CA LYS A 229 -22.39 1.64 -15.35
C LYS A 229 -21.10 2.38 -15.68
N MET A 230 -19.97 1.67 -15.75
CA MET A 230 -18.68 2.27 -16.06
C MET A 230 -18.61 2.68 -17.53
N GLU A 231 -18.04 3.85 -17.81
CA GLU A 231 -17.90 4.37 -19.17
C GLU A 231 -17.10 3.44 -20.09
N SER A 232 -16.04 2.81 -19.57
CA SER A 232 -15.17 1.92 -20.34
C SER A 232 -15.82 0.58 -20.70
N LYS A 233 -16.82 0.12 -19.93
CA LYS A 233 -17.44 -1.21 -20.02
C LYS A 233 -16.43 -2.38 -20.03
N THR A 234 -15.23 -2.16 -19.51
CA THR A 234 -14.16 -3.16 -19.39
C THR A 234 -14.36 -4.00 -18.13
N SER A 235 -13.94 -5.27 -18.17
CA SER A 235 -13.87 -6.12 -16.97
C SER A 235 -13.02 -5.47 -15.87
N PHE A 236 -13.23 -5.88 -14.61
CA PHE A 236 -12.40 -5.40 -13.50
C PHE A 236 -10.95 -5.83 -13.70
N SER A 237 -10.70 -7.03 -14.22
CA SER A 237 -9.36 -7.49 -14.51
C SER A 237 -8.70 -6.71 -15.65
N GLY A 238 -9.48 -6.22 -16.62
CA GLY A 238 -9.00 -5.31 -17.66
C GLY A 238 -8.64 -3.93 -17.13
N LEU A 239 -9.50 -3.36 -16.26
CA LEU A 239 -9.31 -2.02 -15.69
C LEU A 239 -8.18 -1.98 -14.65
N PHE A 240 -8.13 -2.96 -13.75
CA PHE A 240 -7.16 -3.04 -12.67
C PHE A 240 -6.03 -4.02 -13.00
N ASN A 241 -5.34 -3.80 -14.13
CA ASN A 241 -4.35 -4.74 -14.68
C ASN A 241 -2.91 -4.57 -14.15
N ASP A 242 -2.67 -3.61 -13.25
CA ASP A 242 -1.38 -3.38 -12.61
C ASP A 242 -1.17 -4.42 -11.50
N ARG A 243 -0.53 -5.53 -11.87
CA ARG A 243 -0.41 -6.74 -11.05
C ARG A 243 1.03 -7.19 -10.84
N PHE A 244 1.26 -7.76 -9.67
CA PHE A 244 2.40 -8.62 -9.38
C PHE A 244 1.92 -10.06 -9.27
N THR A 245 2.31 -10.91 -10.22
CA THR A 245 1.92 -12.33 -10.23
C THR A 245 3.13 -13.23 -9.99
N GLU A 246 3.00 -14.17 -9.05
CA GLU A 246 3.96 -15.22 -8.77
C GLU A 246 3.29 -16.58 -9.03
N ILE A 247 3.83 -17.33 -10.00
CA ILE A 247 3.40 -18.70 -10.31
C ILE A 247 4.53 -19.64 -9.88
N ARG A 248 4.18 -20.66 -9.08
CA ARG A 248 5.09 -21.72 -8.63
C ARG A 248 4.59 -23.06 -9.08
N GLY A 249 5.49 -23.89 -9.57
CA GLY A 249 5.18 -25.21 -10.12
C GLY A 249 4.43 -25.13 -11.44
N GLY A 250 4.43 -26.23 -12.16
CA GLY A 250 3.78 -26.38 -13.46
C GLY A 250 4.46 -25.61 -14.59
N HIS A 251 3.92 -25.77 -15.78
CA HIS A 251 4.32 -25.02 -16.98
C HIS A 251 3.13 -24.21 -17.48
N THR A 252 3.38 -22.94 -17.80
CA THR A 252 2.41 -22.07 -18.45
C THR A 252 3.13 -20.94 -19.19
N SER A 253 2.59 -20.53 -20.33
CA SER A 253 3.01 -19.32 -21.05
C SER A 253 2.17 -18.09 -20.67
N GLU A 254 1.08 -18.27 -19.94
CA GLU A 254 0.17 -17.20 -19.53
C GLU A 254 0.61 -16.59 -18.19
N PRO A 255 1.13 -15.34 -18.19
CA PRO A 255 1.60 -14.68 -16.97
C PRO A 255 0.49 -14.27 -16.00
N ASP A 256 -0.76 -14.14 -16.47
CA ASP A 256 -1.91 -13.72 -15.66
C ASP A 256 -2.95 -14.84 -15.51
N LEU A 257 -2.47 -16.02 -15.10
CA LEU A 257 -3.21 -17.29 -15.08
C LEU A 257 -4.56 -17.25 -14.33
N LEU A 258 -4.71 -16.37 -13.32
CA LEU A 258 -5.98 -16.20 -12.60
C LEU A 258 -6.97 -15.29 -13.32
N PHE A 259 -6.56 -14.55 -14.33
CA PHE A 259 -7.41 -13.60 -15.06
C PHE A 259 -7.32 -13.83 -16.57
N SER A 260 -7.08 -15.08 -16.97
CA SER A 260 -6.88 -15.47 -18.37
C SER A 260 -8.17 -15.94 -19.05
N ALA A 261 -9.31 -16.01 -18.36
CA ALA A 261 -10.55 -16.60 -18.92
C ALA A 261 -10.91 -16.09 -20.33
N ASP A 262 -10.73 -14.80 -20.58
CA ASP A 262 -11.09 -14.19 -21.87
C ASP A 262 -10.00 -14.37 -22.96
N LYS A 263 -8.76 -14.63 -22.56
CA LYS A 263 -7.60 -14.75 -23.46
C LYS A 263 -7.24 -16.20 -23.75
N ASP A 264 -7.16 -16.99 -22.69
CA ASP A 264 -6.82 -18.41 -22.69
C ASP A 264 -7.61 -19.13 -21.58
N PRO A 265 -8.84 -19.62 -21.90
CA PRO A 265 -9.69 -20.33 -20.96
C PRO A 265 -9.19 -21.74 -20.57
N SER A 266 -8.17 -22.28 -21.25
CA SER A 266 -7.59 -23.59 -20.93
C SER A 266 -6.29 -23.50 -20.11
N ALA A 267 -5.62 -22.34 -20.12
CA ALA A 267 -4.36 -22.09 -19.42
C ALA A 267 -4.29 -22.67 -18.00
N TYR A 268 -5.27 -22.36 -17.14
CA TYR A 268 -5.26 -22.86 -15.75
C TYR A 268 -5.34 -24.38 -15.67
N LYS A 269 -6.19 -25.00 -16.50
CA LYS A 269 -6.34 -26.46 -16.53
C LYS A 269 -5.08 -27.12 -17.05
N GLU A 270 -4.45 -26.57 -18.08
CA GLU A 270 -3.20 -27.07 -18.65
C GLU A 270 -2.05 -26.93 -17.65
N TRP A 271 -1.93 -25.80 -16.97
CA TRP A 271 -0.99 -25.63 -15.88
C TRP A 271 -1.18 -26.69 -14.79
N LEU A 272 -2.43 -26.90 -14.34
CA LEU A 272 -2.78 -27.86 -13.29
C LEU A 272 -2.36 -29.29 -13.65
N THR A 273 -2.57 -29.74 -14.89
CA THR A 273 -2.21 -31.10 -15.31
C THR A 273 -0.70 -31.34 -15.35
N THR A 274 0.12 -30.29 -15.43
CA THR A 274 1.58 -30.41 -15.43
C THR A 274 2.19 -30.50 -14.02
N LEU A 275 1.44 -30.18 -12.97
CA LEU A 275 1.93 -30.09 -11.59
C LEU A 275 2.52 -31.40 -11.03
N PRO A 276 1.95 -32.60 -11.28
CA PRO A 276 2.55 -33.84 -10.79
C PRO A 276 3.99 -34.04 -11.27
N GLN A 277 4.27 -33.64 -12.51
CA GLN A 277 5.58 -33.82 -13.13
C GLN A 277 6.53 -32.66 -12.83
N ASN A 278 6.01 -31.46 -12.58
CA ASN A 278 6.78 -30.23 -12.38
C ASN A 278 6.37 -29.49 -11.10
N PRO A 279 6.38 -30.12 -9.93
CA PRO A 279 5.96 -29.45 -8.70
C PRO A 279 7.04 -28.47 -8.21
N ASP A 280 6.62 -27.39 -7.55
CA ASP A 280 7.51 -26.51 -6.78
C ASP A 280 6.99 -26.30 -5.35
N ILE A 281 7.84 -25.72 -4.49
CA ILE A 281 7.57 -25.44 -3.09
C ILE A 281 6.69 -24.20 -2.96
N PHE A 282 5.46 -24.37 -2.48
CA PHE A 282 4.56 -23.25 -2.20
C PHE A 282 4.36 -23.00 -0.70
N GLU A 283 4.48 -24.02 0.15
CA GLU A 283 4.40 -23.92 1.61
C GLU A 283 5.58 -24.68 2.24
N TYR A 284 6.18 -24.10 3.28
CA TYR A 284 7.43 -24.62 3.85
C TYR A 284 7.61 -24.21 5.31
N SER A 285 8.43 -24.98 6.04
CA SER A 285 8.95 -24.59 7.36
C SER A 285 10.44 -24.23 7.24
N LEU A 286 10.88 -23.29 8.07
CA LEU A 286 12.23 -22.74 8.08
C LEU A 286 12.89 -22.88 9.43
N ASP A 287 14.12 -23.38 9.45
CA ASP A 287 15.00 -23.32 10.62
C ASP A 287 16.24 -22.48 10.27
N SER A 288 16.79 -21.76 11.25
CA SER A 288 17.97 -20.94 11.05
C SER A 288 19.21 -21.79 10.74
N LEU A 289 20.12 -21.30 9.88
CA LEU A 289 21.31 -22.08 9.49
C LEU A 289 22.20 -22.53 10.66
N HIS A 290 22.18 -21.80 11.78
CA HIS A 290 22.96 -22.18 12.97
C HIS A 290 22.46 -23.47 13.63
N GLU A 291 21.22 -23.89 13.38
CA GLU A 291 20.65 -25.15 13.87
C GLU A 291 21.30 -26.39 13.24
N LEU A 292 21.92 -26.24 12.07
CA LEU A 292 22.69 -27.29 11.41
C LEU A 292 24.04 -27.59 12.09
N LEU A 293 24.45 -26.76 13.05
CA LEU A 293 25.73 -26.86 13.75
C LEU A 293 25.56 -27.51 15.14
N PRO A 294 26.58 -28.23 15.65
CA PRO A 294 26.50 -28.82 16.98
C PRO A 294 26.26 -27.77 18.07
N THR A 295 25.37 -28.08 19.02
CA THR A 295 24.83 -27.17 20.04
C THR A 295 25.89 -26.46 20.89
N ASN A 296 26.99 -27.14 21.21
CA ASN A 296 28.02 -26.64 22.13
C ASN A 296 29.22 -26.01 21.42
N THR A 297 29.06 -25.49 20.20
CA THR A 297 30.18 -24.89 19.43
C THR A 297 30.15 -23.35 19.46
N PRO A 298 31.31 -22.68 19.61
CA PRO A 298 31.40 -21.22 19.46
C PRO A 298 30.88 -20.74 18.10
N THR A 299 31.17 -21.50 17.03
CA THR A 299 30.71 -21.20 15.67
C THR A 299 29.19 -21.12 15.56
N ARG A 300 28.44 -21.99 16.26
CA ARG A 300 26.97 -21.93 16.32
C ARG A 300 26.49 -20.64 16.94
N LYS A 301 27.05 -20.23 18.08
CA LYS A 301 26.69 -18.98 18.77
C LYS A 301 26.98 -17.76 17.89
N ASN A 302 28.17 -17.71 17.30
CA ASN A 302 28.58 -16.63 16.39
C ASN A 302 27.67 -16.53 15.17
N LEU A 303 27.33 -17.67 14.54
CA LEU A 303 26.46 -17.69 13.38
C LEU A 303 25.03 -17.29 13.74
N ARG A 304 24.52 -17.69 14.92
CA ARG A 304 23.23 -17.24 15.46
C ARG A 304 23.17 -15.71 15.56
N SER A 305 24.16 -15.09 16.23
CA SER A 305 24.23 -13.63 16.36
C SER A 305 24.35 -12.94 15.00
N ALA A 306 25.19 -13.46 14.10
CA ALA A 306 25.33 -12.89 12.75
C ALA A 306 24.03 -12.95 11.94
N ILE A 307 23.26 -14.03 12.04
CA ILE A 307 21.96 -14.16 11.37
C ILE A 307 20.95 -13.18 11.97
N SER A 308 20.89 -13.07 13.31
CA SER A 308 20.05 -12.08 13.99
C SER A 308 20.35 -10.66 13.53
N HIS A 309 21.63 -10.26 13.54
CA HIS A 309 22.06 -8.93 13.07
C HIS A 309 21.71 -8.70 11.60
N TYR A 310 21.96 -9.71 10.74
CA TYR A 310 21.65 -9.63 9.31
C TYR A 310 20.15 -9.38 9.08
N ILE A 311 19.28 -10.07 9.81
CA ILE A 311 17.82 -9.92 9.68
C ILE A 311 17.38 -8.54 10.18
N LEU A 312 17.91 -8.07 11.31
CA LEU A 312 17.58 -6.77 11.88
C LEU A 312 18.00 -5.61 10.96
N GLU A 313 19.20 -5.67 10.38
CA GLU A 313 19.68 -4.65 9.43
C GLU A 313 18.85 -4.57 8.15
N LYS A 314 18.20 -5.67 7.76
CA LYS A 314 17.28 -5.74 6.61
C LYS A 314 15.82 -5.54 6.99
N GLY A 315 15.53 -5.38 8.29
CA GLY A 315 14.21 -5.11 8.81
C GLY A 315 13.75 -3.69 8.51
N LEU A 316 12.44 -3.49 8.53
CA LEU A 316 11.81 -2.18 8.40
C LEU A 316 11.01 -1.88 9.66
N TRP A 317 11.11 -0.65 10.13
CA TRP A 317 10.30 -0.11 11.20
C TRP A 317 9.00 0.46 10.64
N LYS A 318 7.84 0.01 11.14
CA LYS A 318 6.55 0.61 10.79
C LYS A 318 6.38 1.89 11.59
N ASN A 319 6.45 3.02 10.91
CA ASN A 319 6.13 4.34 11.44
C ASN A 319 4.73 4.74 10.97
N CYS A 320 3.73 4.13 11.59
CA CYS A 320 2.32 4.38 11.32
C CYS A 320 1.71 5.42 12.29
N SER A 321 2.59 6.08 13.05
CA SER A 321 2.26 6.83 14.27
C SER A 321 2.07 8.33 14.04
N ASP A 322 2.27 8.82 12.82
CA ASP A 322 1.90 10.20 12.48
C ASP A 322 0.39 10.33 12.64
N ARG A 323 -0.06 11.22 13.54
CA ARG A 323 -1.49 11.43 13.79
C ARG A 323 -2.15 11.79 12.46
N CYS A 324 -3.14 11.01 12.07
CA CYS A 324 -4.11 11.47 11.10
C CYS A 324 -4.61 12.86 11.54
N GLN A 325 -4.82 13.79 10.60
CA GLN A 325 -5.17 15.18 10.93
C GLN A 325 -6.38 15.24 11.89
N ALA A 326 -6.49 16.32 12.68
CA ALA A 326 -7.54 16.47 13.68
C ALA A 326 -8.94 16.15 13.10
N GLY A 327 -9.64 15.18 13.70
CA GLY A 327 -10.93 14.65 13.22
C GLY A 327 -10.85 13.33 12.46
N ILE A 328 -9.64 12.84 12.14
CA ILE A 328 -9.39 11.59 11.43
C ILE A 328 -8.86 10.56 12.45
N LYS A 329 -9.45 9.36 12.50
CA LYS A 329 -9.05 8.29 13.44
C LYS A 329 -8.19 7.24 12.71
N SER A 330 -7.22 6.64 13.39
CA SER A 330 -6.54 5.45 12.86
C SER A 330 -7.48 4.25 12.89
N ASP A 331 -7.43 3.40 11.86
CA ASP A 331 -8.12 2.12 11.85
C ASP A 331 -7.60 1.22 12.99
N SER A 332 -8.52 0.52 13.66
CA SER A 332 -8.18 -0.32 14.82
C SER A 332 -7.48 -1.62 14.46
N LYS A 333 -7.59 -2.07 13.21
CA LYS A 333 -6.99 -3.31 12.68
C LYS A 333 -5.68 -3.04 11.92
N ASP A 334 -5.55 -1.88 11.28
CA ASP A 334 -4.32 -1.42 10.63
C ASP A 334 -4.00 0.03 11.02
N PRO A 335 -3.07 0.26 11.97
CA PRO A 335 -2.76 1.60 12.47
C PRO A 335 -2.17 2.52 11.38
N CYS A 336 -1.75 1.97 10.24
CA CYS A 336 -1.23 2.73 9.11
C CYS A 336 -2.33 3.33 8.22
N VAL A 337 -3.60 3.06 8.52
CA VAL A 337 -4.75 3.53 7.74
C VAL A 337 -5.49 4.61 8.52
N CYS A 338 -5.66 5.77 7.88
CA CYS A 338 -6.47 6.87 8.39
C CYS A 338 -7.91 6.79 7.87
N GLN A 339 -8.88 6.96 8.78
CA GLN A 339 -10.31 7.00 8.51
C GLN A 339 -10.88 8.40 8.72
N CYS A 340 -11.47 8.96 7.66
CA CYS A 340 -12.08 10.27 7.68
C CYS A 340 -13.55 10.19 8.11
N HIS A 341 -13.96 11.14 8.95
CA HIS A 341 -15.33 11.26 9.40
C HIS A 341 -15.75 12.73 9.35
N ASN A 342 -17.05 12.97 9.14
CA ASN A 342 -17.66 14.31 9.23
C ASN A 342 -17.15 15.34 8.21
N ASP A 343 -16.58 14.92 7.08
CA ASP A 343 -16.25 15.78 5.95
C ASP A 343 -17.04 15.34 4.71
N PRO A 344 -17.97 16.16 4.19
CA PRO A 344 -18.76 15.80 3.00
C PRO A 344 -17.93 15.69 1.71
N ALA A 345 -16.71 16.25 1.67
CA ALA A 345 -15.82 16.16 0.50
C ALA A 345 -15.27 14.75 0.30
N VAL A 346 -15.12 13.98 1.39
CA VAL A 346 -14.42 12.69 1.37
C VAL A 346 -15.23 11.56 2.01
N ASN A 347 -14.98 10.33 1.56
CA ASN A 347 -15.53 9.13 2.17
C ASN A 347 -14.70 8.70 3.39
N GLN A 348 -15.08 7.57 4.01
CA GLN A 348 -14.36 7.01 5.17
C GLN A 348 -12.89 6.72 4.88
N ASP A 349 -12.56 6.46 3.62
CA ASP A 349 -11.21 6.22 3.14
C ASP A 349 -10.45 7.52 2.84
N CYS A 350 -10.94 8.68 3.25
CA CYS A 350 -10.34 9.99 2.95
C CYS A 350 -10.13 10.27 1.45
N CYS A 351 -10.92 9.63 0.60
CA CYS A 351 -10.92 9.87 -0.84
C CYS A 351 -12.14 10.70 -1.23
N PRO A 352 -12.06 11.53 -2.26
CA PRO A 352 -13.21 12.31 -2.73
C PRO A 352 -14.45 11.45 -2.96
N THR A 353 -15.59 11.98 -2.53
CA THR A 353 -16.90 11.36 -2.81
C THR A 353 -17.32 11.54 -4.26
N ARG A 354 -16.87 12.61 -4.91
CA ARG A 354 -17.12 12.93 -6.33
C ARG A 354 -16.10 13.95 -6.85
N LYS A 355 -16.05 14.10 -8.17
CA LYS A 355 -15.32 15.20 -8.83
C LYS A 355 -15.98 16.54 -8.48
N GLY A 356 -15.21 17.62 -8.49
CA GLY A 356 -15.75 18.96 -8.25
C GLY A 356 -15.80 19.40 -6.79
N MET A 357 -15.54 18.51 -5.82
CA MET A 357 -15.60 18.86 -4.41
C MET A 357 -14.50 19.87 -4.04
N ALA A 358 -14.90 21.02 -3.51
CA ALA A 358 -14.00 22.09 -3.09
C ALA A 358 -14.58 22.89 -1.92
N ARG A 359 -13.73 23.38 -1.01
CA ARG A 359 -14.13 24.39 -0.02
C ARG A 359 -14.07 25.78 -0.66
N VAL A 360 -15.17 26.52 -0.56
CA VAL A 360 -15.30 27.86 -1.18
C VAL A 360 -15.45 28.91 -0.09
N ILE A 361 -14.52 29.85 -0.06
CA ILE A 361 -14.53 31.00 0.86
C ILE A 361 -14.61 32.27 0.03
N ILE A 362 -15.55 33.14 0.36
CA ILE A 362 -15.79 34.41 -0.34
C ILE A 362 -15.60 35.54 0.65
N THR A 363 -14.79 36.53 0.29
CA THR A 363 -14.61 37.75 1.08
C THR A 363 -15.08 38.95 0.28
N VAL A 364 -16.08 39.65 0.82
CA VAL A 364 -16.48 40.97 0.33
C VAL A 364 -15.61 42.00 1.05
N GLN A 365 -14.65 42.60 0.33
CA GLN A 365 -13.64 43.45 0.95
C GLN A 365 -14.16 44.86 1.17
N ARG A 366 -14.39 45.58 0.07
CA ARG A 366 -14.78 46.99 0.05
C ARG A 366 -15.40 47.39 -1.27
N ALA A 367 -16.04 48.54 -1.33
CA ALA A 367 -16.39 49.21 -2.57
C ALA A 367 -15.73 50.59 -2.64
N SER A 368 -15.67 51.18 -3.83
CA SER A 368 -15.27 52.57 -4.02
C SER A 368 -16.18 53.27 -5.01
N ASP A 369 -16.32 54.58 -4.80
CA ASP A 369 -17.06 55.48 -5.69
C ASP A 369 -18.51 55.04 -5.94
N LEU A 370 -19.16 54.46 -4.93
CA LEU A 370 -20.59 54.14 -4.99
C LEU A 370 -21.42 55.43 -5.06
N TRP A 371 -22.54 55.36 -5.78
CA TRP A 371 -23.47 56.48 -5.93
C TRP A 371 -24.89 56.00 -6.22
N GLY A 372 -25.71 55.92 -5.18
CA GLY A 372 -27.17 55.73 -5.28
C GLY A 372 -27.93 56.96 -4.85
N ASP A 373 -27.49 57.62 -3.78
CA ASP A 373 -28.12 58.83 -3.27
C ASP A 373 -27.76 60.12 -4.02
N HIS A 374 -28.76 60.99 -4.20
CA HIS A 374 -28.57 62.32 -4.79
C HIS A 374 -28.21 63.42 -3.78
N THR A 375 -28.50 63.21 -2.49
CA THR A 375 -28.34 64.25 -1.45
C THR A 375 -27.43 63.85 -0.29
N THR A 376 -27.30 62.55 -0.03
CA THR A 376 -26.42 61.92 0.96
C THR A 376 -25.37 61.05 0.26
N ALA A 377 -24.42 60.49 1.02
CA ALA A 377 -23.60 59.40 0.52
C ALA A 377 -24.35 58.07 0.67
N THR A 378 -24.04 57.10 -0.19
CA THR A 378 -24.70 55.80 -0.28
C THR A 378 -24.67 54.99 1.03
N ASP A 379 -25.78 54.32 1.32
CA ASP A 379 -26.02 53.36 2.40
C ASP A 379 -25.80 51.92 1.90
N GLY A 380 -24.55 51.59 1.55
CA GLY A 380 -24.22 50.40 0.78
C GLY A 380 -24.24 49.07 1.54
N TYR A 381 -24.76 48.02 0.89
CA TYR A 381 -24.58 46.61 1.29
C TYR A 381 -24.50 45.66 0.10
N VAL A 382 -24.01 44.43 0.32
CA VAL A 382 -23.80 43.44 -0.74
C VAL A 382 -24.56 42.15 -0.46
N LYS A 383 -25.30 41.65 -1.47
CA LYS A 383 -25.85 40.28 -1.49
C LYS A 383 -24.91 39.40 -2.31
N VAL A 384 -24.58 38.23 -1.76
CA VAL A 384 -23.76 37.21 -2.43
C VAL A 384 -24.60 35.97 -2.64
N SER A 385 -24.72 35.56 -3.91
CA SER A 385 -25.46 34.38 -4.33
C SER A 385 -24.53 33.36 -4.97
N PHE A 386 -24.66 32.09 -4.61
CA PHE A 386 -23.93 30.98 -5.21
C PHE A 386 -24.91 30.06 -5.93
N ASN A 387 -24.72 29.86 -7.23
CA ASN A 387 -25.63 29.12 -8.11
C ASN A 387 -27.10 29.56 -7.95
N GLY A 388 -27.33 30.87 -7.93
CA GLY A 388 -28.67 31.47 -7.83
C GLY A 388 -29.29 31.50 -6.43
N MET A 389 -28.67 30.86 -5.43
CA MET A 389 -29.14 30.92 -4.03
C MET A 389 -28.36 31.95 -3.23
N MET A 390 -29.05 32.90 -2.60
CA MET A 390 -28.44 33.88 -1.70
C MET A 390 -27.81 33.16 -0.50
N ARG A 391 -26.51 33.39 -0.27
CA ARG A 391 -25.72 32.75 0.80
C ARG A 391 -25.37 33.73 1.91
N MET A 392 -25.21 35.00 1.58
CA MET A 392 -24.80 36.04 2.52
C MET A 392 -25.36 37.39 2.10
N ARG A 393 -25.65 38.22 3.11
CA ARG A 393 -25.83 39.67 2.98
C ARG A 393 -24.87 40.34 3.97
N THR A 394 -24.12 41.35 3.53
CA THR A 394 -23.29 42.15 4.43
C THR A 394 -24.14 43.10 5.27
N PRO A 395 -23.64 43.59 6.41
CA PRO A 395 -24.23 44.73 7.09
C PRO A 395 -24.24 45.96 6.16
N VAL A 396 -25.20 46.85 6.41
CA VAL A 396 -25.27 48.14 5.73
C VAL A 396 -24.28 49.10 6.38
N ILE A 397 -23.52 49.82 5.56
CA ILE A 397 -22.63 50.89 6.02
C ILE A 397 -23.25 52.20 5.56
N TYR A 398 -23.79 52.95 6.52
CA TYR A 398 -24.53 54.18 6.25
C TYR A 398 -23.60 55.35 5.88
N ASN A 399 -24.09 56.21 4.97
CA ASN A 399 -23.55 57.50 4.55
C ASN A 399 -22.08 57.43 4.13
N ASN A 400 -21.73 56.47 3.26
CA ASN A 400 -20.36 56.22 2.85
C ASN A 400 -20.23 55.65 1.43
N ASN A 401 -19.70 56.45 0.49
CA ASN A 401 -19.45 56.04 -0.90
C ASN A 401 -18.27 55.06 -1.07
N ASN A 402 -17.47 54.84 -0.02
CA ASN A 402 -16.31 53.93 -0.02
C ASN A 402 -16.38 52.93 1.15
N PRO A 403 -17.43 52.11 1.24
CA PRO A 403 -17.65 51.22 2.37
C PRO A 403 -16.63 50.08 2.41
N HIS A 404 -16.23 49.65 3.60
CA HIS A 404 -15.29 48.55 3.82
C HIS A 404 -15.89 47.51 4.79
N TRP A 405 -16.44 46.43 4.24
CA TRP A 405 -17.11 45.39 5.03
C TRP A 405 -16.14 44.36 5.63
N ALA A 406 -15.08 43.99 4.90
CA ALA A 406 -14.16 42.91 5.26
C ALA A 406 -14.86 41.59 5.67
N MET A 407 -16.03 41.31 5.11
CA MET A 407 -16.87 40.20 5.54
C MET A 407 -16.52 38.94 4.77
N THR A 408 -16.15 37.89 5.49
CA THR A 408 -15.83 36.57 4.93
C THR A 408 -16.97 35.60 5.22
N VAL A 409 -17.38 34.85 4.20
CA VAL A 409 -18.27 33.70 4.31
C VAL A 409 -17.58 32.45 3.80
N ASP A 410 -17.58 31.42 4.63
CA ASP A 410 -17.17 30.08 4.24
C ASP A 410 -18.41 29.28 3.86
N LEU A 411 -18.56 28.97 2.58
CA LEU A 411 -19.66 28.15 2.09
C LEU A 411 -19.47 26.67 2.44
N GLY A 412 -18.34 26.30 3.06
CA GLY A 412 -17.95 24.92 3.28
C GLY A 412 -17.68 24.20 1.96
N THR A 413 -17.88 22.89 1.96
CA THR A 413 -17.68 22.04 0.79
C THR A 413 -18.82 22.19 -0.22
N GLN A 414 -18.47 22.53 -1.45
CA GLN A 414 -19.36 22.69 -2.60
C GLN A 414 -18.91 21.79 -3.76
N ASP A 415 -19.84 21.51 -4.68
CA ASP A 415 -19.58 20.76 -5.92
C ASP A 415 -19.50 21.73 -7.10
N LEU A 416 -18.27 22.07 -7.50
CA LEU A 416 -18.01 22.99 -8.61
C LEU A 416 -18.32 22.39 -9.99
N SER A 417 -18.50 21.06 -10.08
CA SER A 417 -18.90 20.41 -11.33
C SER A 417 -20.41 20.56 -11.58
N ALA A 418 -21.21 20.73 -10.52
CA ALA A 418 -22.64 20.98 -10.61
C ALA A 418 -22.97 22.47 -10.81
N GLY A 419 -22.09 23.38 -10.36
CA GLY A 419 -22.19 24.80 -10.66
C GLY A 419 -21.12 25.61 -9.92
N ASN A 420 -20.56 26.60 -10.60
CA ASN A 420 -19.38 27.33 -10.17
C ASN A 420 -19.57 28.86 -10.22
N LYS A 421 -20.81 29.36 -10.23
CA LYS A 421 -21.08 30.79 -10.42
C LYS A 421 -21.38 31.48 -9.10
N VAL A 422 -20.66 32.57 -8.83
CA VAL A 422 -20.96 33.49 -7.74
C VAL A 422 -21.41 34.83 -8.31
N ARG A 423 -22.52 35.34 -7.79
CA ARG A 423 -23.07 36.64 -8.18
C ARG A 423 -23.03 37.58 -6.98
N PHE A 424 -22.49 38.76 -7.21
CA PHE A 424 -22.49 39.87 -6.26
C PHE A 424 -23.50 40.91 -6.74
N GLU A 425 -24.30 41.40 -5.82
CA GLU A 425 -25.23 42.51 -6.05
C GLU A 425 -25.00 43.56 -4.99
N VAL A 426 -24.70 44.78 -5.40
CA VAL A 426 -24.47 45.92 -4.51
C VAL A 426 -25.73 46.77 -4.51
N TRP A 427 -26.24 47.03 -3.32
CA TRP A 427 -27.51 47.71 -3.09
C TRP A 427 -27.28 48.95 -2.23
N ASP A 428 -28.05 50.00 -2.49
CA ASP A 428 -28.24 51.16 -1.62
C ASP A 428 -29.49 50.93 -0.76
N GLN A 429 -29.43 51.28 0.53
CA GLN A 429 -30.56 51.10 1.43
C GLN A 429 -31.22 52.44 1.75
N ASP A 430 -32.33 52.74 1.07
CA ASP A 430 -33.07 53.97 1.33
C ASP A 430 -34.08 53.77 2.47
N ASN A 431 -34.92 52.73 2.35
CA ASN A 431 -36.03 52.45 3.26
C ASN A 431 -36.21 50.93 3.46
N THR A 432 -37.18 50.49 4.25
CA THR A 432 -37.39 49.04 4.49
C THR A 432 -37.93 48.25 3.30
N TRP A 433 -38.37 48.92 2.22
CA TRP A 433 -39.15 48.31 1.12
C TRP A 433 -38.67 48.68 -0.28
N ASP A 434 -37.73 49.62 -0.40
CA ASP A 434 -37.26 50.17 -1.66
C ASP A 434 -35.75 50.37 -1.52
N ASP A 435 -34.98 49.35 -1.90
CA ASP A 435 -33.52 49.37 -1.93
C ASP A 435 -33.11 49.41 -3.40
N ASP A 436 -32.19 50.30 -3.78
CA ASP A 436 -31.77 50.48 -5.17
C ASP A 436 -30.58 49.58 -5.53
N LEU A 437 -30.65 48.90 -6.68
CA LEU A 437 -29.54 48.08 -7.18
C LEU A 437 -28.50 48.95 -7.90
N LEU A 438 -27.37 49.19 -7.24
CA LEU A 438 -26.24 49.97 -7.77
C LEU A 438 -25.43 49.22 -8.83
N GLY A 439 -25.50 47.89 -8.81
CA GLY A 439 -24.95 47.04 -9.83
C GLY A 439 -24.81 45.59 -9.41
N ALA A 440 -24.60 44.73 -10.39
CA ALA A 440 -24.35 43.32 -10.17
C ALA A 440 -23.26 42.80 -11.11
N CYS A 441 -22.56 41.76 -10.66
CA CYS A 441 -21.61 41.04 -11.47
C CYS A 441 -21.63 39.56 -11.13
N GLU A 442 -21.25 38.73 -12.11
CA GLU A 442 -21.12 37.29 -11.95
C GLU A 442 -19.67 36.89 -12.22
N GLN A 443 -19.17 35.94 -11.43
CA GLN A 443 -17.80 35.43 -11.51
C GLN A 443 -17.83 33.91 -11.50
N ASP A 444 -16.98 33.32 -12.34
CA ASP A 444 -16.73 31.89 -12.32
C ASP A 444 -15.69 31.58 -11.24
N LEU A 445 -16.06 30.67 -10.33
CA LEU A 445 -15.15 30.09 -9.36
C LEU A 445 -14.17 29.16 -10.08
N SER A 446 -12.90 29.30 -9.73
CA SER A 446 -11.82 28.41 -10.12
C SER A 446 -10.91 28.18 -8.93
N ALA A 447 -10.32 26.99 -8.83
CA ALA A 447 -9.35 26.62 -7.81
C ALA A 447 -8.21 27.65 -7.69
N GLY A 448 -7.85 28.00 -6.45
CA GLY A 448 -6.86 29.01 -6.13
C GLY A 448 -7.44 30.21 -5.39
N VAL A 449 -6.62 31.25 -5.25
CA VAL A 449 -7.01 32.53 -4.66
C VAL A 449 -7.07 33.56 -5.78
N LYS A 450 -8.24 34.20 -5.93
CA LYS A 450 -8.47 35.28 -6.90
C LYS A 450 -8.94 36.52 -6.16
N GLU A 451 -8.18 37.59 -6.26
CA GLU A 451 -8.61 38.94 -5.89
C GLU A 451 -8.95 39.69 -7.18
N ASP A 452 -10.13 40.27 -7.23
CA ASP A 452 -10.62 40.94 -8.44
C ASP A 452 -11.64 42.02 -8.06
N LEU A 453 -12.12 42.74 -9.08
CA LEU A 453 -13.11 43.78 -8.92
C LEU A 453 -14.27 43.62 -9.90
N CYS A 454 -15.43 44.10 -9.49
CA CYS A 454 -16.58 44.30 -10.36
C CYS A 454 -16.73 45.80 -10.65
N ALA A 455 -16.65 46.16 -11.92
CA ALA A 455 -17.10 47.47 -12.37
C ALA A 455 -18.63 47.51 -12.33
N LEU A 456 -19.19 48.38 -11.52
CA LEU A 456 -20.63 48.57 -11.38
C LEU A 456 -21.06 49.74 -12.28
N GLN A 457 -22.37 49.94 -12.42
CA GLN A 457 -22.90 51.15 -13.05
C GLN A 457 -22.52 52.38 -12.21
N HIS A 458 -22.56 52.23 -10.88
CA HIS A 458 -22.20 53.25 -9.91
C HIS A 458 -21.11 52.73 -8.97
N GLY A 459 -19.85 52.93 -9.36
CA GLY A 459 -18.67 52.58 -8.56
C GLY A 459 -18.07 51.20 -8.86
N ARG A 460 -17.33 50.65 -7.89
CA ARG A 460 -16.62 49.37 -8.04
C ARG A 460 -16.69 48.55 -6.75
N LEU A 461 -16.86 47.25 -6.86
CA LEU A 461 -16.78 46.30 -5.75
C LEU A 461 -15.47 45.51 -5.82
N PHE A 462 -14.75 45.40 -4.70
CA PHE A 462 -13.54 44.58 -4.56
C PHE A 462 -13.84 43.35 -3.71
N PHE A 463 -13.41 42.18 -4.18
CA PHE A 463 -13.68 40.91 -3.52
C PHE A 463 -12.50 39.95 -3.66
N LYS A 464 -12.49 38.94 -2.79
CA LYS A 464 -11.54 37.83 -2.82
C LYS A 464 -12.30 36.51 -2.81
N LEU A 465 -11.92 35.60 -3.70
CA LEU A 465 -12.43 34.25 -3.82
C LEU A 465 -11.29 33.28 -3.48
N GLU A 466 -11.53 32.35 -2.56
CA GLU A 466 -10.58 31.29 -2.23
C GLU A 466 -11.27 29.94 -2.41
N VAL A 467 -10.78 29.16 -3.37
CA VAL A 467 -11.31 27.85 -3.72
C VAL A 467 -10.22 26.82 -3.50
N LYS A 468 -10.44 25.93 -2.52
CA LYS A 468 -9.52 24.84 -2.20
C LYS A 468 -10.13 23.51 -2.60
N CYS A 469 -9.56 22.84 -3.59
CA CYS A 469 -10.00 21.51 -4.00
C CYS A 469 -9.92 20.51 -2.83
N GLY A 470 -10.84 19.54 -2.85
CA GLY A 470 -10.78 18.40 -1.95
C GLY A 470 -9.50 17.58 -2.14
N PRO A 471 -9.13 16.72 -1.18
CA PRO A 471 -7.94 15.87 -1.29
C PRO A 471 -7.93 15.08 -2.59
N HIS A 472 -6.80 14.95 -3.29
CA HIS A 472 -6.70 14.23 -4.57
C HIS A 472 -7.50 14.83 -5.74
N LEU A 473 -7.94 16.09 -5.65
CA LEU A 473 -8.59 16.82 -6.75
C LEU A 473 -7.78 18.05 -7.13
N SER A 474 -7.71 18.32 -8.43
CA SER A 474 -7.04 19.46 -9.02
C SER A 474 -7.78 19.95 -10.28
N GLY A 475 -7.18 20.93 -10.98
CA GLY A 475 -7.81 21.62 -12.10
C GLY A 475 -8.73 22.75 -11.65
N GLY A 476 -9.13 23.63 -12.58
CA GLY A 476 -9.91 24.83 -12.25
C GLY A 476 -11.22 24.52 -11.54
N LEU A 477 -11.92 23.45 -11.95
CA LEU A 477 -13.17 23.01 -11.32
C LEU A 477 -12.99 21.84 -10.34
N CYS A 478 -11.75 21.53 -9.93
CA CYS A 478 -11.47 20.40 -9.04
C CYS A 478 -11.98 19.03 -9.58
N THR A 479 -11.96 18.84 -10.90
CA THR A 479 -12.45 17.62 -11.57
C THR A 479 -11.35 16.62 -11.89
N ASP A 480 -10.09 17.07 -11.88
CA ASP A 480 -8.95 16.28 -12.30
C ASP A 480 -8.37 15.52 -11.12
N TYR A 481 -8.02 14.25 -11.33
CA TYR A 481 -7.41 13.45 -10.29
C TYR A 481 -5.97 13.90 -10.01
N GLU A 482 -5.69 14.25 -8.77
CA GLU A 482 -4.35 14.59 -8.30
C GLU A 482 -3.77 13.45 -7.45
N ARG A 483 -2.54 13.05 -7.80
CA ARG A 483 -1.81 12.06 -7.02
C ARG A 483 -1.34 12.68 -5.71
N SER A 484 -1.21 11.86 -4.67
CA SER A 484 -0.71 12.26 -3.35
C SER A 484 0.69 11.69 -3.05
N PRO A 485 1.74 12.01 -3.86
CA PRO A 485 3.06 11.44 -3.62
C PRO A 485 3.61 11.89 -2.26
N MET A 486 4.44 11.04 -1.66
CA MET A 486 5.23 11.46 -0.51
C MET A 486 6.14 12.64 -0.89
N SER A 487 6.42 13.50 0.09
CA SER A 487 7.36 14.60 -0.12
C SER A 487 8.73 14.08 -0.56
N GLN A 488 9.40 14.83 -1.44
CA GLN A 488 10.65 14.39 -2.04
C GLN A 488 11.78 14.23 -1.02
N SER A 489 11.73 14.98 0.09
CA SER A 489 12.64 14.85 1.23
C SER A 489 12.41 13.53 1.98
N LEU A 490 11.16 13.18 2.28
CA LEU A 490 10.81 11.93 2.98
C LEU A 490 11.01 10.68 2.09
N LYS A 491 10.84 10.81 0.78
CA LYS A 491 11.00 9.69 -0.18
C LYS A 491 12.39 9.04 -0.12
N LYS A 492 13.42 9.78 0.30
CA LYS A 492 14.79 9.28 0.51
C LYS A 492 14.97 8.54 1.84
N LEU A 493 14.13 8.83 2.82
CA LEU A 493 14.24 8.31 4.19
C LEU A 493 13.39 7.06 4.41
N HIS A 494 12.26 6.98 3.72
CA HIS A 494 11.35 5.85 3.83
C HIS A 494 11.48 4.90 2.64
N VAL A 495 11.13 3.63 2.85
CA VAL A 495 11.01 2.60 1.80
C VAL A 495 9.60 2.59 1.21
N SER A 496 8.59 2.86 2.04
CA SER A 496 7.17 3.01 1.68
C SER A 496 6.60 4.32 2.23
N ARG A 497 5.27 4.50 2.24
CA ARG A 497 4.63 5.61 2.98
C ARG A 497 4.81 5.53 4.49
N HIS A 498 4.85 4.32 5.06
CA HIS A 498 4.75 4.10 6.51
C HIS A 498 5.90 3.27 7.07
N ALA A 499 6.95 2.99 6.29
CA ALA A 499 8.07 2.18 6.74
C ALA A 499 9.41 2.74 6.29
N HIS A 500 10.39 2.68 7.18
CA HIS A 500 11.79 3.02 6.94
C HIS A 500 12.70 1.94 7.54
N PRO A 501 14.00 1.88 7.21
CA PRO A 501 14.93 0.95 7.84
C PRO A 501 14.94 1.12 9.36
N ILE A 502 15.16 0.03 10.11
CA ILE A 502 15.24 0.10 11.58
C ILE A 502 16.30 1.14 11.99
N PRO A 503 15.96 2.12 12.85
CA PRO A 503 16.90 3.14 13.29
C PRO A 503 18.19 2.55 13.88
N LYS A 504 19.33 3.14 13.54
CA LYS A 504 20.65 2.70 14.02
C LYS A 504 20.74 2.65 15.54
N ALA A 505 20.11 3.59 16.25
CA ALA A 505 20.09 3.61 17.71
C ALA A 505 19.44 2.34 18.28
N ILE A 506 18.31 1.92 17.70
CA ILE A 506 17.63 0.67 18.07
C ILE A 506 18.51 -0.54 17.72
N LEU A 507 19.15 -0.55 16.55
CA LEU A 507 20.07 -1.62 16.16
C LEU A 507 21.25 -1.74 17.15
N LEU A 508 21.84 -0.62 17.58
CA LEU A 508 22.92 -0.58 18.57
C LEU A 508 22.47 -1.09 19.95
N GLU A 509 21.27 -0.70 20.41
CA GLU A 509 20.68 -1.23 21.66
C GLU A 509 20.50 -2.75 21.61
N MET A 510 20.26 -3.30 20.42
CA MET A 510 20.16 -4.75 20.18
C MET A 510 21.52 -5.43 19.96
N GLY A 511 22.64 -4.71 20.07
CA GLY A 511 23.99 -5.23 19.90
C GLY A 511 24.45 -5.39 18.44
N VAL A 512 23.68 -4.87 17.47
CA VAL A 512 24.00 -4.96 16.05
C VAL A 512 25.18 -4.06 15.69
N PHE A 513 26.16 -4.62 14.98
CA PHE A 513 27.32 -3.87 14.49
C PHE A 513 26.93 -2.97 13.31
N VAL A 514 26.80 -1.66 13.51
CA VAL A 514 26.50 -0.68 12.45
C VAL A 514 27.74 0.14 12.08
N ASP A 515 28.00 0.33 10.79
CA ASP A 515 29.21 1.03 10.32
C ASP A 515 29.13 2.55 10.54
N GLU A 516 30.17 3.15 11.15
CA GLU A 516 30.27 4.59 11.48
C GLU A 516 30.35 5.51 10.25
N ALA A 517 30.76 5.02 9.08
CA ALA A 517 30.94 5.82 7.85
C ALA A 517 29.65 6.48 7.33
N SER A 518 28.51 6.20 7.95
CA SER A 518 27.21 6.79 7.65
C SER A 518 26.72 7.76 8.74
N SER A 519 27.60 8.14 9.68
CA SER A 519 27.35 9.02 10.84
C SER A 519 26.88 10.42 10.44
N GLN A 520 27.45 11.01 9.38
CA GLN A 520 27.12 12.39 8.98
C GLN A 520 25.76 12.57 8.31
N ARG A 521 25.09 11.51 7.85
CA ARG A 521 23.73 11.61 7.26
C ARG A 521 22.59 11.44 8.27
N ASN A 522 22.85 10.82 9.43
CA ASN A 522 21.79 10.49 10.40
C ASN A 522 21.76 11.40 11.64
N GLN A 523 22.84 12.08 11.99
CA GLN A 523 22.81 13.04 13.11
C GLN A 523 21.96 14.28 12.79
N SER A 524 21.78 14.62 11.51
CA SER A 524 20.80 15.62 11.08
C SER A 524 19.34 15.12 11.09
N LEU A 525 19.11 13.79 11.15
CA LEU A 525 17.78 13.19 11.04
C LEU A 525 17.02 13.11 12.38
N SER A 526 17.70 12.92 13.52
CA SER A 526 17.03 13.06 14.84
C SER A 526 16.72 14.52 15.16
N ALA A 527 17.59 15.44 14.76
CA ALA A 527 17.42 16.87 14.99
C ALA A 527 16.33 17.51 14.10
N ALA A 528 16.08 16.97 12.89
CA ALA A 528 15.04 17.47 11.99
C ALA A 528 13.63 17.03 12.40
N SER A 529 13.47 15.82 12.96
CA SER A 529 12.17 15.34 13.43
C SER A 529 11.69 16.03 14.71
N GLN A 530 12.59 16.61 15.50
CA GLN A 530 12.25 17.36 16.71
C GLN A 530 11.98 18.86 16.45
N LYS A 531 12.22 19.37 15.24
CA LYS A 531 12.14 20.81 14.92
C LYS A 531 10.91 21.25 14.12
N VAL A 532 9.99 20.33 13.80
CA VAL A 532 8.77 20.69 13.03
C VAL A 532 7.56 20.97 13.92
N ASP A 533 7.64 20.72 15.23
CA ASP A 533 6.60 21.11 16.19
C ASP A 533 6.91 22.45 16.88
N VAL A 534 7.00 23.56 16.14
CA VAL A 534 6.62 24.92 16.60
C VAL A 534 6.45 25.81 15.36
N ILE A 535 5.19 26.02 14.94
CA ILE A 535 4.45 27.28 14.65
C ILE A 535 3.18 26.88 13.90
#